data_AF-A0AAV9MJ04-F1
#
_entry.id   AF-A0AAV9MJ04-F1
#
_cell.length_a   1.000
_cell.length_b   1.000
_cell.length_c   1.000
_cell.angle_alpha   90.00
_cell.angle_beta   90.00
_cell.angle_gamma   90.00
#
_symmetry.space_group_name_H-M   'P 1'
#
loop_
_entity.id
_entity.type
_entity.pdbx_description
1 polymer ?
#
loop_
_entity_poly.entity_id
_entity_poly.type
_entity_poly.pdbx_seq_one_letter_code
_entity_poly.pdbx_strand_id
1 'polypeptide(L)'
;MYYLRKFCTYDPDNSVRVTTTDSFFIKWILQIHDAWEANGKDERLINIHHDVAQYIRGDKILANTPWVDVEYVCIPINSSDAFHRFLVVFSIRSRCLYIDDSLYGFGTKHTKTVMSLVRKLSKMIPLFLVTIDYYGLRKDID
;
A
#
# COMPACT_ATOMS: atom_id res chain seq x y z
N MET A 1 -1.21 -12.64 8.23
CA MET A 1 -1.46 -11.26 8.71
C MET A 1 -2.28 -11.15 10.00
N TYR A 2 -3.09 -12.15 10.38
CA TYR A 2 -3.82 -12.14 11.66
C TYR A 2 -2.90 -11.91 12.87
N TYR A 3 -1.75 -12.59 12.93
CA TYR A 3 -0.82 -12.50 14.06
C TYR A 3 -0.11 -11.15 14.21
N LEU A 4 0.32 -10.51 13.13
CA LEU A 4 0.95 -9.18 13.20
C LEU A 4 -0.02 -8.10 13.69
N ARG A 5 -1.27 -8.16 13.24
CA ARG A 5 -2.32 -7.26 13.75
C ARG A 5 -2.54 -7.49 15.25
N LYS A 6 -2.61 -8.74 15.69
CA LYS A 6 -2.74 -9.07 17.12
C LYS A 6 -1.52 -8.62 17.94
N PHE A 7 -0.31 -8.80 17.43
CA PHE A 7 0.90 -8.31 18.11
C PHE A 7 0.83 -6.79 18.38
N CYS A 8 0.42 -6.01 17.39
CA CYS A 8 0.26 -4.55 17.54
C CYS A 8 -0.96 -4.14 18.38
N THR A 9 -1.94 -5.04 18.58
CA THR A 9 -3.20 -4.73 19.28
C THR A 9 -3.17 -5.12 20.76
N TYR A 10 -2.35 -6.13 21.13
CA TYR A 10 -2.37 -6.72 22.48
C TYR A 10 -1.09 -6.50 23.28
N ASP A 11 -0.09 -5.82 22.71
CA ASP A 11 1.08 -5.37 23.48
C ASP A 11 0.77 -4.00 24.10
N PRO A 12 0.61 -3.91 25.43
CA PRO A 12 0.15 -2.70 26.11
C PRO A 12 1.13 -1.51 26.01
N ASP A 13 2.40 -1.76 25.67
CA ASP A 13 3.40 -0.71 25.40
C ASP A 13 3.50 -0.34 23.92
N ASN A 14 2.80 -1.05 23.03
CA ASN A 14 2.91 -0.89 21.59
C ASN A 14 1.70 -0.13 21.04
N SER A 15 1.80 1.21 20.96
CA SER A 15 0.77 2.07 20.38
C SER A 15 0.71 2.03 18.84
N VAL A 16 1.48 1.15 18.20
CA VAL A 16 1.65 1.11 16.75
C VAL A 16 0.36 0.63 16.10
N ARG A 17 -0.34 1.54 15.42
CA ARG A 17 -1.56 1.23 14.69
C ARG A 17 -1.21 0.75 13.29
N VAL A 18 -1.71 -0.42 12.90
CA VAL A 18 -1.40 -1.06 11.61
C VAL A 18 -2.67 -1.47 10.89
N THR A 19 -2.76 -1.16 9.60
CA THR A 19 -3.82 -1.66 8.72
C THR A 19 -3.26 -2.63 7.70
N THR A 20 -4.14 -3.42 7.07
CA THR A 20 -3.74 -4.42 6.07
C THR A 20 -4.60 -4.27 4.84
N THR A 21 -3.99 -4.15 3.66
CA THR A 21 -4.75 -4.14 2.41
C THR A 21 -5.09 -5.57 1.98
N ASP A 22 -6.06 -5.69 1.09
CA ASP A 22 -6.42 -6.94 0.42
C ASP A 22 -5.85 -7.02 -1.00
N SER A 23 -6.24 -8.10 -1.70
CA SER A 23 -5.81 -8.36 -3.07
C SER A 23 -6.52 -7.49 -4.11
N PHE A 24 -7.63 -6.83 -3.79
CA PHE A 24 -8.27 -5.87 -4.69
C PHE A 24 -7.48 -4.57 -4.76
N PHE A 25 -6.98 -4.10 -3.61
CA PHE A 25 -6.16 -2.89 -3.57
C PHE A 25 -4.97 -2.95 -4.54
N ILE A 26 -4.20 -4.04 -4.50
CA ILE A 26 -3.07 -4.20 -5.42
C ILE A 26 -3.52 -4.30 -6.88
N LYS A 27 -4.63 -4.98 -7.17
CA LYS A 27 -5.18 -5.07 -8.55
C LYS A 27 -5.54 -3.69 -9.08
N TRP A 28 -6.23 -2.86 -8.29
CA TRP A 28 -6.59 -1.50 -8.70
C TRP A 28 -5.36 -0.64 -8.94
N ILE A 29 -4.35 -0.69 -8.06
CA ILE A 29 -3.08 0.03 -8.25
C ILE A 29 -2.40 -0.36 -9.57
N LEU A 30 -2.36 -1.65 -9.90
CA LEU A 30 -1.71 -2.11 -11.13
C LEU A 30 -2.48 -1.65 -12.37
N GLN A 31 -3.81 -1.78 -12.35
CA GLN A 31 -4.68 -1.35 -13.45
C GLN A 31 -4.55 0.15 -13.71
N ILE A 32 -4.63 0.97 -12.66
CA ILE A 32 -4.54 2.43 -12.82
C ILE A 32 -3.13 2.88 -13.22
N HIS A 33 -2.08 2.22 -12.73
CA HIS A 33 -0.71 2.50 -13.18
C HIS A 33 -0.55 2.26 -14.68
N ASP A 34 -1.04 1.12 -15.16
CA ASP A 34 -0.90 0.74 -16.57
C ASP A 34 -1.74 1.66 -17.48
N ALA A 35 -2.95 2.06 -17.04
CA ALA A 35 -3.75 3.07 -17.71
C ALA A 35 -3.07 4.46 -17.70
N TRP A 36 -2.49 4.86 -16.57
CA TRP A 36 -1.78 6.14 -16.42
C TRP A 36 -0.57 6.22 -17.35
N GLU A 37 0.26 5.19 -17.41
CA GLU A 37 1.42 5.16 -18.31
C GLU A 37 1.00 5.14 -19.79
N ALA A 38 -0.07 4.40 -20.13
CA ALA A 38 -0.60 4.32 -21.50
C ALA A 38 -1.19 5.66 -22.00
N ASN A 39 -1.74 6.49 -21.11
CA ASN A 39 -2.33 7.78 -21.44
C ASN A 39 -1.35 8.95 -21.27
N GLY A 40 -0.04 8.70 -21.37
CA GLY A 40 0.96 9.76 -21.28
C GLY A 40 1.02 10.43 -19.90
N LYS A 41 0.68 9.68 -18.84
CA LYS A 41 0.68 10.12 -17.44
C LYS A 41 -0.40 11.14 -17.10
N ASP A 42 -1.57 11.04 -17.74
CA ASP A 42 -2.72 11.91 -17.46
C ASP A 42 -3.16 11.84 -15.99
N GLU A 43 -3.00 12.97 -15.28
CA GLU A 43 -3.36 13.12 -13.87
C GLU A 43 -4.87 13.02 -13.63
N ARG A 44 -5.72 13.24 -14.65
CA ARG A 44 -7.18 13.13 -14.53
C ARG A 44 -7.65 11.73 -14.14
N LEU A 45 -6.84 10.72 -14.45
CA LEU A 45 -7.07 9.33 -14.04
C LEU A 45 -6.95 9.15 -12.52
N ILE A 46 -6.18 10.01 -11.85
CA ILE A 46 -6.00 10.01 -10.40
C ILE A 46 -6.99 11.01 -9.80
N ASN A 47 -8.12 10.51 -9.31
CA ASN A 47 -9.15 11.35 -8.71
C ASN A 47 -9.65 10.77 -7.39
N ILE A 48 -10.31 11.62 -6.60
CA ILE A 48 -10.84 11.29 -5.27
C ILE A 48 -11.92 10.18 -5.29
N HIS A 49 -12.57 9.98 -6.44
CA HIS A 49 -13.63 9.00 -6.61
C HIS A 49 -13.10 7.63 -7.05
N HIS A 50 -11.82 7.53 -7.42
CA HIS A 50 -11.23 6.25 -7.78
C HIS A 50 -11.20 5.29 -6.57
N ASP A 51 -11.33 4.00 -6.86
CA ASP A 51 -11.40 2.94 -5.85
C ASP A 51 -10.23 2.96 -4.86
N VAL A 52 -9.02 3.26 -5.36
CA VAL A 52 -7.82 3.41 -4.52
C VAL A 52 -7.95 4.58 -3.53
N ALA A 53 -8.47 5.73 -3.98
CA ALA A 53 -8.65 6.90 -3.12
C ALA A 53 -9.70 6.64 -2.03
N GLN A 54 -10.82 6.01 -2.42
CA GLN A 54 -11.87 5.58 -1.48
C GLN A 54 -11.33 4.55 -0.48
N TYR A 55 -10.46 3.63 -0.93
CA TYR A 55 -9.85 2.61 -0.06
C TYR A 55 -8.94 3.22 1.01
N ILE A 56 -8.07 4.17 0.63
CA ILE A 56 -7.16 4.85 1.55
C ILE A 56 -7.95 5.62 2.62
N ARG A 57 -9.07 6.25 2.22
CA ARG A 57 -9.98 6.95 3.13
C ARG A 57 -10.79 6.02 4.03
N GLY A 58 -10.86 4.72 3.71
CA GLY A 58 -11.65 3.72 4.44
C GLY A 58 -13.11 3.61 3.98
N ASP A 59 -13.50 4.32 2.91
CA ASP A 59 -14.88 4.35 2.42
C ASP A 59 -15.33 3.01 1.81
N LYS A 60 -14.37 2.20 1.33
CA LYS A 60 -14.68 1.02 0.50
C LYS A 60 -14.74 -0.32 1.23
N ILE A 61 -14.52 -0.42 2.55
CA ILE A 61 -14.56 -1.71 3.29
C ILE A 61 -15.09 -1.58 4.73
N LEU A 62 -15.98 -2.50 5.10
CA LEU A 62 -16.59 -2.67 6.43
C LEU A 62 -15.61 -2.98 7.60
N ALA A 63 -14.33 -3.20 7.35
CA ALA A 63 -13.40 -3.80 8.32
C ALA A 63 -11.93 -3.35 8.18
N ASN A 64 -11.64 -2.29 7.41
CA ASN A 64 -10.29 -1.76 7.30
C ASN A 64 -10.21 -0.36 7.91
N THR A 65 -9.23 -0.18 8.80
CA THR A 65 -8.97 1.12 9.41
C THR A 65 -8.51 2.11 8.34
N PRO A 66 -9.12 3.31 8.25
CA PRO A 66 -8.64 4.39 7.39
C PRO A 66 -7.14 4.61 7.57
N TRP A 67 -6.43 4.94 6.50
CA TRP A 67 -4.98 5.08 6.59
C TRP A 67 -4.58 6.23 7.53
N VAL A 68 -5.44 7.25 7.64
CA VAL A 68 -5.26 8.39 8.55
C VAL A 68 -5.13 7.97 10.02
N ASP A 69 -5.67 6.81 10.41
CA ASP A 69 -5.64 6.33 11.79
C ASP A 69 -4.52 5.32 12.08
N VAL A 70 -3.62 5.07 11.13
CA VAL A 70 -2.53 4.10 11.32
C VAL A 70 -1.16 4.70 11.08
N GLU A 71 -0.12 4.01 11.51
CA GLU A 71 1.29 4.38 11.26
C GLU A 71 1.87 3.57 10.10
N TYR A 72 1.45 2.32 9.98
CA TYR A 72 1.90 1.41 8.94
C TYR A 72 0.72 0.79 8.19
N VAL A 73 0.92 0.64 6.89
CA VAL A 73 0.00 -0.07 6.00
C VAL A 73 0.72 -1.27 5.42
N CYS A 74 0.23 -2.45 5.77
CA CYS A 74 0.77 -3.71 5.29
C CYS A 74 0.04 -4.14 4.01
N ILE A 75 0.77 -4.31 2.91
CA ILE A 75 0.26 -4.65 1.58
C ILE A 75 0.77 -6.03 1.21
N PRO A 76 -0.01 -7.10 1.44
CA PRO A 76 0.38 -8.45 1.10
C PRO A 76 0.27 -8.64 -0.41
N ILE A 77 1.34 -9.12 -1.05
CA ILE A 77 1.36 -9.37 -2.49
C ILE A 77 1.64 -10.85 -2.74
N ASN A 78 0.71 -11.47 -3.48
CA ASN A 78 0.85 -12.87 -3.90
C ASN A 78 1.40 -12.88 -5.32
N SER A 79 2.58 -13.47 -5.51
CA SER A 79 3.09 -13.80 -6.84
C SER A 79 2.45 -15.10 -7.32
N SER A 80 1.84 -15.08 -8.51
CA SER A 80 1.27 -16.28 -9.14
C SER A 80 2.33 -17.29 -9.57
N ASP A 81 3.57 -16.86 -9.77
CA ASP A 81 4.63 -17.66 -10.43
C ASP A 81 5.34 -18.64 -9.47
N ALA A 82 5.14 -18.55 -8.15
CA ALA A 82 5.95 -19.31 -7.18
C ALA A 82 5.28 -19.69 -5.85
N PHE A 83 3.95 -19.53 -5.68
CA PHE A 83 3.30 -19.58 -4.35
C PHE A 83 3.96 -18.65 -3.31
N HIS A 84 4.73 -17.69 -3.79
CA HIS A 84 5.51 -16.82 -2.94
C HIS A 84 4.72 -15.57 -2.59
N ARG A 85 4.66 -15.29 -1.30
CA ARG A 85 4.02 -14.09 -0.75
C ARG A 85 5.10 -13.23 -0.15
N PHE A 86 5.18 -11.99 -0.62
CA PHE A 86 6.01 -10.99 0.02
C PHE A 86 5.11 -9.87 0.55
N LEU A 87 5.64 -9.12 1.50
CA LEU A 87 4.92 -8.06 2.19
C LEU A 87 5.58 -6.72 1.89
N VAL A 88 4.79 -5.76 1.45
CA VAL A 88 5.23 -4.37 1.37
C VAL A 88 4.62 -3.62 2.55
N VAL A 89 5.45 -2.98 3.36
CA VAL A 89 5.02 -2.14 4.48
C VAL A 89 5.22 -0.69 4.10
N PHE A 90 4.13 0.06 3.97
CA PHE A 90 4.18 1.50 3.80
C PHE A 90 4.17 2.18 5.17
N SER A 91 5.22 2.94 5.46
CA SER A 91 5.31 3.80 6.63
C SER A 91 4.78 5.19 6.28
N ILE A 92 3.71 5.60 6.95
CA ILE A 92 3.05 6.88 6.69
C ILE A 92 3.96 8.05 7.07
N ARG A 93 4.65 7.93 8.21
CA ARG A 93 5.53 8.98 8.76
C ARG A 93 6.76 9.19 7.90
N SER A 94 7.47 8.12 7.54
CA SER A 94 8.68 8.24 6.71
C SER A 94 8.38 8.35 5.22
N ARG A 95 7.12 8.15 4.81
CA ARG A 95 6.68 8.15 3.40
C ARG A 95 7.45 7.11 2.56
N CYS A 96 7.88 6.01 3.19
CA CYS A 96 8.72 4.97 2.60
C CYS A 96 8.00 3.62 2.50
N LEU A 97 8.34 2.85 1.47
CA LEU A 97 7.93 1.45 1.31
C LEU A 97 9.10 0.55 1.74
N TYR A 98 8.85 -0.34 2.69
CA TYR A 98 9.74 -1.41 3.12
C TYR A 98 9.27 -2.72 2.51
N ILE A 99 10.20 -3.58 2.13
CA ILE A 99 9.89 -4.88 1.52
C ILE A 99 10.38 -5.96 2.48
N ASP A 100 9.45 -6.82 2.90
CA ASP A 100 9.76 -8.06 3.59
C ASP A 100 9.51 -9.21 2.61
N ASP A 101 10.60 -9.75 2.07
CA ASP A 101 10.60 -10.79 1.06
C ASP A 101 11.55 -11.92 1.51
N SER A 102 10.98 -13.04 1.94
CA SER A 102 11.74 -14.21 2.38
C SER A 102 12.52 -14.91 1.26
N LEU A 103 12.25 -14.58 0.00
CA LEU A 103 13.00 -15.05 -1.16
C LEU A 103 13.88 -13.94 -1.77
N TYR A 104 14.14 -12.87 -1.03
CA TYR A 104 15.03 -11.81 -1.50
C TYR A 104 16.43 -12.37 -1.81
N GLY A 105 16.85 -12.26 -3.08
CA GLY A 105 18.12 -12.83 -3.56
C GLY A 105 18.00 -14.24 -4.15
N PHE A 106 16.84 -14.89 -4.04
CA PHE A 106 16.56 -16.19 -4.65
C PHE A 106 16.19 -16.01 -6.14
N GLY A 107 17.20 -15.70 -6.96
CA GLY A 107 17.09 -15.61 -8.41
C GLY A 107 16.70 -14.22 -8.95
N THR A 108 17.35 -13.82 -10.04
CA THR A 108 17.24 -12.47 -10.62
C THR A 108 15.85 -12.15 -11.20
N LYS A 109 15.08 -13.17 -11.62
CA LYS A 109 13.71 -12.99 -12.15
C LYS A 109 12.75 -12.54 -11.05
N HIS A 110 12.80 -13.19 -9.88
CA HIS A 110 11.94 -12.89 -8.74
C HIS A 110 12.17 -11.45 -8.25
N THR A 111 13.42 -11.08 -7.99
CA THR A 111 13.78 -9.71 -7.58
C THR A 111 13.31 -8.66 -8.59
N LYS A 112 13.42 -8.91 -9.91
CA LYS A 112 12.93 -7.98 -10.93
C LYS A 112 11.41 -7.79 -10.86
N THR A 113 10.65 -8.86 -10.67
CA THR A 113 9.19 -8.81 -10.52
C THR A 113 8.78 -8.02 -9.28
N VAL A 114 9.39 -8.31 -8.13
CA VAL A 114 9.13 -7.60 -6.86
C VAL A 114 9.43 -6.11 -7.02
N MET A 115 10.61 -5.77 -7.55
CA MET A 115 11.00 -4.37 -7.75
C MET A 115 10.13 -3.65 -8.76
N SER A 116 9.62 -4.34 -9.80
CA SER A 116 8.65 -3.75 -10.74
C SER A 116 7.36 -3.37 -10.04
N LEU A 117 6.80 -4.28 -9.22
CA LEU A 117 5.57 -4.03 -8.46
C LEU A 117 5.74 -2.89 -7.44
N VAL A 118 6.85 -2.90 -6.70
CA VAL A 118 7.14 -1.85 -5.71
C VAL A 118 7.32 -0.49 -6.38
N ARG A 119 7.92 -0.42 -7.57
CA ARG A 119 7.99 0.83 -8.35
C ARG A 119 6.63 1.35 -8.78
N LYS A 120 5.69 0.47 -9.15
CA LYS A 120 4.32 0.88 -9.46
C LYS A 120 3.65 1.46 -8.21
N LEU A 121 3.77 0.78 -7.07
CA LEU A 121 3.27 1.28 -5.78
C LEU A 121 3.88 2.63 -5.38
N SER A 122 5.20 2.78 -5.50
CA SER A 122 5.91 4.00 -5.12
C SER A 122 5.53 5.21 -5.97
N LYS A 123 5.04 4.99 -7.20
CA LYS A 123 4.49 6.06 -8.04
C LYS A 123 3.03 6.36 -7.70
N MET A 124 2.20 5.32 -7.62
CA MET A 124 0.76 5.51 -7.49
C MET A 124 0.32 5.99 -6.12
N ILE A 125 0.90 5.44 -5.03
CA ILE A 125 0.49 5.78 -3.67
C ILE A 125 0.64 7.29 -3.42
N PRO A 126 1.80 7.94 -3.67
CA PRO A 126 1.93 9.38 -3.46
C PRO A 126 0.94 10.22 -4.26
N LEU A 127 0.65 9.86 -5.51
CA LEU A 127 -0.32 10.57 -6.35
C LEU A 127 -1.72 10.57 -5.72
N PHE A 128 -2.17 9.41 -5.22
CA PHE A 128 -3.45 9.33 -4.52
C PHE A 128 -3.46 10.06 -3.18
N LEU A 129 -2.36 10.02 -2.42
CA LEU A 129 -2.24 10.75 -1.14
C LEU A 129 -2.33 12.26 -1.35
N VAL A 130 -1.71 12.79 -2.41
CA VAL A 130 -1.83 14.22 -2.80
C VAL A 130 -3.27 14.55 -3.21
N THR A 131 -3.87 13.69 -4.03
CA THR A 131 -5.23 13.91 -4.57
C THR A 131 -6.30 14.02 -3.48
N ILE A 132 -6.16 13.27 -2.38
CA ILE A 132 -7.09 13.31 -1.25
C ILE A 132 -6.67 14.28 -0.13
N ASP A 133 -5.64 15.10 -0.36
CA ASP A 133 -5.02 15.98 0.64
C ASP A 133 -4.69 15.25 1.96
N TYR A 134 -4.13 14.05 1.85
CA TYR A 134 -3.95 13.13 2.98
C TYR A 134 -3.13 13.73 4.12
N TYR A 135 -2.00 14.37 3.79
CA TYR A 135 -1.11 14.94 4.81
C TYR A 135 -1.66 16.24 5.42
N GLY A 136 -2.55 16.96 4.72
CA GLY A 136 -3.33 18.05 5.34
C GLY A 136 -4.26 17.57 6.46
N LEU A 137 -4.71 16.31 6.39
CA LEU A 137 -5.53 15.67 7.43
C LEU A 137 -4.71 15.14 8.62
N ARG A 138 -3.42 14.80 8.42
CA ARG A 138 -2.51 14.26 9.45
C ARG A 138 -1.67 15.36 10.10
N LYS A 139 -2.29 16.12 11.01
CA LYS A 139 -1.62 17.20 11.76
C LYS A 139 -0.55 16.71 12.76
N ASP A 140 -0.48 15.41 13.01
CA ASP A 140 0.49 14.76 13.92
C ASP A 140 1.82 14.41 13.23
N ILE A 141 1.93 14.64 11.91
CA ILE A 141 3.09 14.29 11.10
C ILE A 141 3.45 15.48 10.21
N ASP A 142 4.72 15.90 10.25
CA ASP A 142 5.28 16.97 9.39
C ASP A 142 5.52 16.51 7.93
#